data_AF-A0A5K3G142-F1
#
_entry.id   AF-A0A5K3G142-F1
#
_cell.length_a   1.000
_cell.length_b   1.000
_cell.length_c   1.000
_cell.angle_alpha   90.00
_cell.angle_beta   90.00
_cell.angle_gamma   90.00
#
_symmetry.space_group_name_H-M   'P 1'
#
loop_
_entity.id
_entity.type
_entity.pdbx_description
1 polymer ?
#
loop_
_entity_poly.entity_id
_entity_poly.type
_entity_poly.pdbx_seq_one_letter_code
_entity_poly.pdbx_strand_id
1 'polypeptide(L)'
;MERLRRAACDKATEASNAIAALLDNPDFVQCRSYADLVTSFGAMASAKLLLLKEILSDANATDSDLLPLEVASLAAYLNEAVLHAKALSNSAASIEKSDELAALCRRCLSDSLAIYSNASSSELDQLRRSEAVRHVDSLVAGLGRIQVLAKEFKPQVRDVSLDDLAGSLEEEMRHTEELIARAEARFRELLEESKASMTGIQLEVHSKILDSCTELMSAIALLVVKSRELQEEIVNEGRGTATVKEFYKRHNRWTEGLFSAAKSVGAGANLLVYVVSCFSCVFCERLHIHYLHERVIAQSLCLVKPN
;
A
#
# COMPACT_ATOMS: atom_id res chain seq x y z
N MET A 1 -17.72 8.19 -25.78
CA MET A 1 -16.69 8.70 -24.86
C MET A 1 -17.21 9.06 -23.48
N GLU A 2 -18.33 9.79 -23.37
CA GLU A 2 -18.96 10.10 -22.07
C GLU A 2 -19.15 8.87 -21.14
N ARG A 3 -19.63 7.74 -21.68
CA ARG A 3 -19.80 6.49 -20.92
C ARG A 3 -18.49 5.92 -20.37
N LEU A 4 -17.40 5.99 -21.14
CA LEU A 4 -16.09 5.49 -20.72
C LEU A 4 -15.48 6.38 -19.63
N ARG A 5 -15.60 7.71 -19.79
CA ARG A 5 -15.20 8.68 -18.77
C ARG A 5 -15.92 8.46 -17.46
N ARG A 6 -17.25 8.36 -17.49
CA ARG A 6 -18.08 8.10 -16.31
C ARG A 6 -17.67 6.79 -15.64
N ALA A 7 -17.58 5.70 -16.40
CA ALA A 7 -17.16 4.41 -15.86
C ALA A 7 -15.75 4.45 -15.22
N ALA A 8 -14.80 5.17 -15.81
CA ALA A 8 -13.47 5.34 -15.23
C ALA A 8 -13.49 6.15 -13.92
N CYS A 9 -14.27 7.23 -13.88
CA CYS A 9 -14.43 8.05 -12.68
C CYS A 9 -15.15 7.31 -11.55
N ASP A 10 -16.18 6.54 -11.88
CA ASP A 10 -16.94 5.75 -10.91
C ASP A 10 -16.04 4.66 -10.32
N LYS A 11 -15.26 3.96 -11.16
CA LYS A 11 -14.28 2.97 -10.70
C LYS A 11 -13.15 3.59 -9.86
N ALA A 12 -12.66 4.77 -10.26
CA ALA A 12 -11.68 5.52 -9.49
C ALA A 12 -12.22 5.92 -8.11
N THR A 13 -13.48 6.40 -8.08
CA THR A 13 -14.20 6.76 -6.86
C THR A 13 -14.37 5.56 -5.92
N GLU A 14 -14.78 4.41 -6.46
CA GLU A 14 -14.89 3.16 -5.69
C GLU A 14 -13.55 2.76 -5.09
N ALA A 15 -12.47 2.77 -5.89
CA ALA A 15 -11.14 2.41 -5.43
C ALA A 15 -10.63 3.36 -4.32
N SER A 16 -10.79 4.68 -4.48
CA SER A 16 -10.35 5.64 -3.47
C SER A 16 -11.18 5.58 -2.18
N ASN A 17 -12.48 5.28 -2.27
CA ASN A 17 -13.32 5.04 -1.09
C ASN A 17 -12.92 3.74 -0.36
N ALA A 18 -12.58 2.68 -1.09
CA ALA A 18 -12.08 1.44 -0.49
C ALA A 18 -10.78 1.67 0.29
N ILE A 19 -9.86 2.46 -0.28
CA ILE A 19 -8.64 2.87 0.43
C ILE A 19 -8.99 3.71 1.65
N ALA A 20 -9.86 4.72 1.53
CA ALA A 20 -10.27 5.54 2.67
C ALA A 20 -10.81 4.69 3.84
N ALA A 21 -11.71 3.75 3.54
CA ALA A 21 -12.25 2.81 4.53
C ALA A 21 -11.16 1.92 5.15
N LEU A 22 -10.20 1.46 4.36
CA LEU A 22 -9.04 0.70 4.84
C LEU A 22 -8.17 1.53 5.78
N LEU A 23 -7.91 2.81 5.47
CA LEU A 23 -7.09 3.69 6.31
C LEU A 23 -7.73 4.01 7.66
N ASP A 24 -9.07 3.97 7.73
CA ASP A 24 -9.86 4.18 8.95
C ASP A 24 -10.05 2.89 9.77
N ASN A 25 -9.65 1.73 9.24
CA ASN A 25 -9.68 0.47 9.98
C ASN A 25 -8.67 0.53 11.15
N PRO A 26 -9.10 0.24 12.40
CA PRO A 26 -8.19 0.19 13.55
C PRO A 26 -6.97 -0.71 13.35
N ASP A 27 -7.12 -1.84 12.65
CA ASP A 27 -6.05 -2.80 12.40
C ASP A 27 -4.98 -2.23 11.45
N PHE A 28 -5.32 -1.22 10.65
CA PHE A 28 -4.39 -0.57 9.73
C PHE A 28 -3.23 0.10 10.47
N VAL A 29 -3.36 0.40 11.76
CA VAL A 29 -2.28 0.96 12.58
C VAL A 29 -1.06 0.03 12.67
N GLN A 30 -1.23 -1.27 12.41
CA GLN A 30 -0.13 -2.24 12.39
C GLN A 30 0.63 -2.25 11.07
N CYS A 31 0.04 -1.72 9.99
CA CYS A 31 0.69 -1.67 8.68
C CYS A 31 1.93 -0.76 8.72
N ARG A 32 2.97 -1.17 8.00
CA ARG A 32 4.26 -0.46 7.89
C ARG A 32 4.63 -0.36 6.41
N SER A 33 5.33 0.72 6.04
CA SER A 33 5.81 0.94 4.68
C SER A 33 7.12 1.74 4.72
N TYR A 34 7.76 1.91 3.57
CA TYR A 34 9.02 2.64 3.43
C TYR A 34 8.89 3.82 2.46
N ALA A 35 9.70 4.85 2.72
CA ALA A 35 9.64 6.15 2.03
C ALA A 35 9.83 6.08 0.51
N ASP A 36 10.56 5.08 0.01
CA ASP A 36 10.84 4.96 -1.43
C ASP A 36 9.61 4.59 -2.25
N LEU A 37 8.69 3.75 -1.71
CA LEU A 37 7.41 3.47 -2.39
C LEU A 37 6.55 4.72 -2.45
N VAL A 38 6.44 5.46 -1.34
CA VAL A 38 5.69 6.73 -1.30
C VAL A 38 6.25 7.71 -2.33
N THR A 39 7.57 7.80 -2.44
CA THR A 39 8.23 8.69 -3.39
C THR A 39 8.00 8.24 -4.84
N SER A 40 8.12 6.94 -5.13
CA SER A 40 7.96 6.36 -6.46
C SER A 40 6.53 6.49 -6.97
N PHE A 41 5.54 6.01 -6.21
CA PHE A 41 4.12 6.12 -6.57
C PHE A 41 3.66 7.57 -6.59
N GLY A 42 4.13 8.39 -5.64
CA GLY A 42 3.84 9.82 -5.63
C GLY A 42 4.37 10.55 -6.88
N ALA A 43 5.53 10.15 -7.42
CA ALA A 43 6.06 10.73 -8.65
C ALA A 43 5.23 10.33 -9.87
N MET A 44 4.80 9.06 -9.94
CA MET A 44 3.91 8.58 -11.01
C MET A 44 2.56 9.27 -10.97
N ALA A 45 1.93 9.38 -9.79
CA ALA A 45 0.68 10.11 -9.61
C ALA A 45 0.83 11.61 -9.95
N SER A 46 1.95 12.24 -9.57
CA SER A 46 2.21 13.65 -9.92
C SER A 46 2.30 13.86 -11.43
N ALA A 47 2.96 12.97 -12.17
CA ALA A 47 3.01 13.03 -13.63
C ALA A 47 1.60 12.93 -14.25
N LYS A 48 0.75 12.05 -13.71
CA LYS A 48 -0.64 11.90 -14.14
C LYS A 48 -1.50 13.11 -13.80
N LEU A 49 -1.28 13.76 -12.67
CA LEU A 49 -1.96 15.01 -12.31
C LEU A 49 -1.63 16.15 -13.28
N LEU A 50 -0.38 16.26 -13.73
CA LEU A 50 0.02 17.28 -14.70
C LEU A 50 -0.67 17.08 -16.05
N LEU A 51 -0.67 15.84 -16.57
CA LEU A 51 -1.39 15.50 -17.81
C LEU A 51 -2.89 15.76 -17.67
N LEU A 52 -3.48 15.36 -16.53
CA LEU A 52 -4.90 15.61 -16.26
C LEU A 52 -5.21 17.11 -16.20
N LYS A 53 -4.33 17.92 -15.62
CA LYS A 53 -4.46 19.39 -15.59
C LYS A 53 -4.47 19.99 -16.98
N GLU A 54 -3.57 19.55 -17.85
CA GLU A 54 -3.50 20.00 -19.25
C GLU A 54 -4.82 19.70 -19.98
N ILE A 55 -5.30 18.45 -19.87
CA ILE A 55 -6.56 18.03 -20.49
C ILE A 55 -7.75 18.85 -19.96
N LEU A 56 -7.83 19.07 -18.65
CA LEU A 56 -8.94 19.80 -18.03
C LEU A 56 -8.88 21.32 -18.29
N SER A 57 -7.70 21.87 -18.57
CA SER A 57 -7.52 23.30 -18.85
C SER A 57 -7.83 23.65 -20.31
N ASP A 58 -7.72 22.68 -21.22
CA ASP A 58 -8.05 22.88 -22.63
C ASP A 58 -9.56 22.74 -22.88
N ALA A 59 -10.23 23.87 -23.08
CA ALA A 59 -11.67 23.91 -23.37
C ALA A 59 -12.04 23.30 -24.73
N ASN A 60 -11.08 23.18 -25.66
CA ASN A 60 -11.26 22.57 -26.98
C ASN A 60 -10.95 21.06 -26.97
N ALA A 61 -10.35 20.53 -25.90
CA ALA A 61 -10.14 19.11 -25.69
C ALA A 61 -11.40 18.40 -25.18
N THR A 62 -12.56 18.73 -25.77
CA THR A 62 -13.90 18.31 -25.33
C THR A 62 -14.11 16.80 -25.29
N ASP A 63 -13.21 16.02 -25.88
CA ASP A 63 -13.27 14.55 -25.89
C ASP A 63 -11.86 13.94 -26.02
N SER A 64 -10.90 14.36 -25.18
CA SER A 64 -9.60 13.69 -25.16
C SER A 64 -9.81 12.22 -24.77
N ASP A 65 -9.62 11.31 -25.73
CA ASP A 65 -9.70 9.85 -25.54
C ASP A 65 -8.84 9.34 -24.37
N LEU A 66 -7.89 10.16 -23.94
CA LEU A 66 -6.96 9.90 -22.86
C LEU A 66 -7.54 10.18 -21.46
N LEU A 67 -8.56 11.03 -21.32
CA LEU A 67 -9.08 11.42 -20.00
C LEU A 67 -9.50 10.22 -19.12
N PRO A 68 -10.26 9.22 -19.61
CA PRO A 68 -10.60 8.04 -18.81
C PRO A 68 -9.36 7.23 -18.38
N LEU A 69 -8.37 7.12 -19.26
CA LEU A 69 -7.13 6.39 -18.99
C LEU A 69 -6.27 7.11 -17.94
N GLU A 70 -6.15 8.42 -18.05
CA GLU A 70 -5.39 9.25 -17.10
C GLU A 70 -6.07 9.27 -15.72
N VAL A 71 -7.40 9.31 -15.66
CA VAL A 71 -8.17 9.17 -14.39
C VAL A 71 -7.91 7.81 -13.75
N ALA A 72 -7.99 6.71 -14.52
CA ALA A 72 -7.75 5.37 -13.98
C ALA A 72 -6.30 5.18 -13.51
N SER A 73 -5.33 5.69 -14.27
CA SER A 73 -3.90 5.63 -13.92
C SER A 73 -3.60 6.47 -12.68
N LEU A 74 -4.18 7.68 -12.61
CA LEU A 74 -4.08 8.54 -11.43
C LEU A 74 -4.63 7.83 -10.19
N ALA A 75 -5.84 7.27 -10.28
CA ALA A 75 -6.46 6.57 -9.16
C ALA A 75 -5.58 5.43 -8.65
N ALA A 76 -5.03 4.61 -9.54
CA ALA A 76 -4.11 3.54 -9.17
C ALA A 76 -2.87 4.07 -8.42
N TYR A 77 -2.10 4.98 -9.02
CA TYR A 77 -0.85 5.46 -8.41
C TYR A 77 -1.08 6.30 -7.16
N LEU A 78 -2.14 7.11 -7.12
CA LEU A 78 -2.46 7.93 -5.96
C LEU A 78 -2.87 7.06 -4.77
N ASN A 79 -3.72 6.06 -5.00
CA ASN A 79 -4.18 5.15 -3.97
C ASN A 79 -3.00 4.39 -3.37
N GLU A 80 -2.07 3.88 -4.18
CA GLU A 80 -0.82 3.26 -3.71
C GLU A 80 0.05 4.24 -2.91
N ALA A 81 0.26 5.46 -3.42
CA ALA A 81 1.06 6.48 -2.74
C ALA A 81 0.48 6.83 -1.36
N VAL A 82 -0.84 7.00 -1.26
CA VAL A 82 -1.56 7.34 -0.03
C VAL A 82 -1.58 6.16 0.94
N LEU A 83 -1.81 4.94 0.46
CA LEU A 83 -1.76 3.72 1.26
C LEU A 83 -0.39 3.58 1.95
N HIS A 84 0.69 3.69 1.16
CA HIS A 84 2.04 3.63 1.68
C HIS A 84 2.39 4.81 2.58
N ALA A 85 1.88 6.01 2.31
CA ALA A 85 2.10 7.18 3.16
C ALA A 85 1.43 7.02 4.53
N LYS A 86 0.19 6.51 4.57
CA LYS A 86 -0.49 6.22 5.84
C LYS A 86 0.22 5.11 6.62
N ALA A 87 0.63 4.03 5.96
CA ALA A 87 1.42 2.99 6.62
C ALA A 87 2.80 3.49 7.12
N LEU A 88 3.41 4.44 6.41
CA LEU A 88 4.64 5.12 6.86
C LEU A 88 4.39 5.99 8.11
N SER A 89 3.24 6.67 8.20
CA SER A 89 2.87 7.45 9.39
C SER A 89 2.79 6.57 10.65
N ASN A 90 2.37 5.31 10.53
CA ASN A 90 2.33 4.40 11.67
C ASN A 90 3.73 4.01 12.22
N SER A 91 4.78 4.30 11.46
CA SER A 91 6.19 4.05 11.82
C SER A 91 6.89 5.32 12.32
N ALA A 92 6.18 6.44 12.38
CA ALA A 92 6.70 7.74 12.74
C ALA A 92 7.09 7.83 14.21
N ALA A 93 8.31 8.27 14.51
CA ALA A 93 8.69 8.63 15.88
C ALA A 93 8.02 9.93 16.36
N SER A 94 7.71 10.84 15.44
CA SER A 94 7.03 12.10 15.74
C SER A 94 5.53 11.97 15.50
N ILE A 95 4.74 12.10 16.57
CA ILE A 95 3.28 12.08 16.52
C ILE A 95 2.76 13.24 15.64
N GLU A 96 3.34 14.43 15.77
CA GLU A 96 2.97 15.60 14.96
C GLU A 96 3.12 15.34 13.46
N LYS A 97 4.27 14.78 13.03
CA LYS A 97 4.50 14.45 11.62
C LYS A 97 3.62 13.29 11.16
N SER A 98 3.34 12.33 12.04
CA SER A 98 2.41 11.23 11.77
C SER A 98 1.02 11.76 11.45
N ASP A 99 0.51 12.63 12.31
CA ASP A 99 -0.82 13.24 12.19
C ASP A 99 -0.89 14.16 10.96
N GLU A 100 0.17 14.93 10.68
CA GLU A 100 0.29 15.72 9.45
C GLU A 100 0.19 14.81 8.22
N LEU A 101 0.97 13.71 8.19
CA LEU A 101 0.97 12.78 7.06
C LEU A 101 -0.39 12.09 6.87
N ALA A 102 -1.03 11.68 7.97
CA ALA A 102 -2.38 11.09 7.95
C ALA A 102 -3.45 12.09 7.48
N ALA A 103 -3.36 13.36 7.90
CA ALA A 103 -4.26 14.41 7.45
C ALA A 103 -4.08 14.70 5.95
N LEU A 104 -2.84 14.72 5.46
CA LEU A 104 -2.54 14.86 4.04
C LEU A 104 -3.09 13.70 3.22
N CYS A 105 -2.98 12.45 3.70
CA CYS A 105 -3.57 11.27 3.06
C CYS A 105 -5.08 11.43 2.87
N ARG A 106 -5.81 11.79 3.93
CA ARG A 106 -7.26 12.04 3.86
C ARG A 106 -7.62 13.18 2.91
N ARG A 107 -6.86 14.27 2.95
CA ARG A 107 -7.05 15.41 2.05
C ARG A 107 -6.83 15.01 0.59
N CYS A 108 -5.78 14.24 0.30
CA CYS A 108 -5.49 13.78 -1.06
C CYS A 108 -6.60 12.88 -1.61
N LEU A 109 -7.13 11.97 -0.78
CA LEU A 109 -8.29 11.15 -1.17
C LEU A 109 -9.52 12.03 -1.42
N SER A 110 -9.82 12.97 -0.53
CA SER A 110 -10.95 13.91 -0.70
C SER A 110 -10.84 14.74 -1.99
N ASP A 111 -9.67 15.31 -2.26
CA ASP A 111 -9.41 16.06 -3.49
C ASP A 111 -9.55 15.17 -4.74
N SER A 112 -9.07 13.92 -4.68
CA SER A 112 -9.24 12.96 -5.79
C SER A 112 -10.70 12.62 -6.08
N LEU A 113 -11.51 12.41 -5.04
CA LEU A 113 -12.95 12.16 -5.17
C LEU A 113 -13.66 13.37 -5.78
N ALA A 114 -13.26 14.59 -5.41
CA ALA A 114 -13.79 15.82 -6.02
C ALA A 114 -13.40 15.95 -7.51
N ILE A 115 -12.19 15.53 -7.89
CA ILE A 115 -11.78 15.46 -9.30
C ILE A 115 -12.65 14.47 -10.05
N TYR A 116 -12.82 13.24 -9.54
CA TYR A 116 -13.60 12.19 -10.22
C TYR A 116 -15.08 12.58 -10.33
N SER A 117 -15.66 13.20 -9.31
CA SER A 117 -17.04 13.68 -9.32
C SER A 117 -17.26 14.74 -10.41
N ASN A 118 -16.39 15.75 -10.47
CA ASN A 118 -16.44 16.77 -11.52
C ASN A 118 -16.14 16.22 -12.91
N ALA A 119 -15.26 15.22 -12.99
CA ALA A 119 -14.92 14.53 -14.23
C ALA A 119 -15.92 13.42 -14.61
N SER A 120 -16.98 13.15 -13.82
CA SER A 120 -18.04 12.16 -14.10
C SER A 120 -19.38 12.79 -14.55
N SER A 121 -19.52 14.12 -14.39
CA SER A 121 -20.73 14.89 -14.78
C SER A 121 -21.10 14.68 -16.25
N SER A 122 -22.37 14.70 -16.64
CA SER A 122 -22.79 14.51 -18.05
C SER A 122 -22.15 15.50 -19.01
N GLU A 123 -22.05 16.76 -18.59
CA GLU A 123 -21.35 17.82 -19.31
C GLU A 123 -20.12 18.27 -18.51
N LEU A 124 -18.96 18.29 -19.16
CA LEU A 124 -17.76 18.97 -18.65
C LEU A 124 -17.83 20.43 -19.06
N ASP A 125 -18.66 21.20 -18.35
CA ASP A 125 -18.71 22.65 -18.55
C ASP A 125 -17.45 23.33 -17.98
N GLN A 126 -17.33 24.63 -18.23
CA GLN A 126 -16.18 25.42 -17.78
C GLN A 126 -16.09 25.47 -16.25
N LEU A 127 -17.22 25.44 -15.54
CA LEU A 127 -17.27 25.45 -14.08
C LEU A 127 -16.65 24.16 -13.52
N ARG A 128 -17.12 23.00 -13.96
CA ARG A 128 -16.63 21.68 -13.56
C ARG A 128 -15.14 21.50 -13.86
N ARG A 129 -14.68 21.95 -15.03
CA ARG A 129 -13.26 21.95 -15.37
C ARG A 129 -12.45 22.79 -14.38
N SER A 130 -12.89 24.02 -14.09
CA SER A 130 -12.19 24.90 -13.16
C SER A 130 -12.16 24.35 -11.73
N GLU A 131 -13.26 23.74 -11.26
CA GLU A 131 -13.31 23.06 -9.96
C GLU A 131 -12.37 21.86 -9.93
N ALA A 132 -12.38 21.01 -10.95
CA ALA A 132 -11.49 19.87 -11.06
C ALA A 132 -10.02 20.29 -11.08
N VAL A 133 -9.66 21.33 -11.85
CA VAL A 133 -8.29 21.89 -11.89
C VAL A 133 -7.87 22.41 -10.51
N ARG A 134 -8.77 23.08 -9.76
CA ARG A 134 -8.48 23.55 -8.40
C ARG A 134 -8.16 22.38 -7.45
N HIS A 135 -8.90 21.28 -7.57
CA HIS A 135 -8.62 20.07 -6.79
C HIS A 135 -7.34 19.37 -7.26
N VAL A 136 -7.03 19.38 -8.57
CA VAL A 136 -5.73 18.89 -9.08
C VAL A 136 -4.58 19.68 -8.46
N ASP A 137 -4.68 21.01 -8.39
CA ASP A 137 -3.63 21.85 -7.78
C ASP A 137 -3.46 21.59 -6.28
N SER A 138 -4.57 21.43 -5.55
CA SER A 138 -4.54 21.05 -4.13
C SER A 138 -3.89 19.67 -3.94
N LEU A 139 -4.21 18.71 -4.82
CA LEU A 139 -3.70 17.35 -4.79
C LEU A 139 -2.20 17.29 -5.12
N VAL A 140 -1.74 18.06 -6.11
CA VAL A 140 -0.30 18.21 -6.42
C VAL A 140 0.46 18.76 -5.22
N ALA A 141 -0.06 19.80 -4.56
CA ALA A 141 0.57 20.36 -3.37
C ALA A 141 0.59 19.35 -2.19
N GLY A 142 -0.53 18.65 -1.96
CA GLY A 142 -0.66 17.64 -0.91
C GLY A 142 0.30 16.47 -1.13
N LEU A 143 0.36 15.94 -2.34
CA LEU A 143 1.24 14.83 -2.71
C LEU A 143 2.72 15.24 -2.64
N GLY A 144 3.05 16.46 -3.07
CA GLY A 144 4.40 17.01 -2.91
C GLY A 144 4.82 17.08 -1.44
N ARG A 145 3.92 17.52 -0.55
CA ARG A 145 4.19 17.54 0.91
C ARG A 145 4.33 16.13 1.48
N ILE A 146 3.49 15.17 1.06
CA ILE A 146 3.62 13.75 1.42
C ILE A 146 5.01 13.23 1.04
N GLN A 147 5.49 13.50 -0.17
CA GLN A 147 6.81 13.05 -0.62
C GLN A 147 7.96 13.70 0.15
N VAL A 148 7.84 14.97 0.54
CA VAL A 148 8.82 15.64 1.41
C VAL A 148 8.85 14.98 2.78
N LEU A 149 7.70 14.82 3.43
CA LEU A 149 7.60 14.14 4.72
C LEU A 149 8.13 12.71 4.64
N ALA A 150 7.81 11.96 3.58
CA ALA A 150 8.32 10.61 3.39
C ALA A 150 9.86 10.56 3.40
N LYS A 151 10.52 11.54 2.77
CA LYS A 151 11.99 11.66 2.83
C LYS A 151 12.51 12.00 4.22
N GLU A 152 11.76 12.77 5.00
CA GLU A 152 12.09 13.05 6.41
C GLU A 152 11.87 11.83 7.32
N PHE A 153 10.92 10.94 6.96
CA PHE A 153 10.67 9.66 7.61
C PHE A 153 11.66 8.57 7.25
N LYS A 154 12.49 8.77 6.22
CA LYS A 154 13.69 7.95 6.09
C LYS A 154 14.43 8.07 7.41
N PRO A 155 14.82 6.95 8.05
CA PRO A 155 15.65 7.03 9.24
C PRO A 155 16.86 7.89 8.88
N GLN A 156 16.88 9.13 9.39
CA GLN A 156 18.11 9.89 9.38
C GLN A 156 19.04 9.06 10.26
N VAL A 157 20.19 8.71 9.70
CA VAL A 157 21.24 7.84 10.27
C VAL A 157 21.87 8.44 11.55
N ARG A 158 21.12 9.25 12.31
CA ARG A 158 21.59 10.03 13.45
C ARG A 158 20.99 9.62 14.79
N ASP A 159 19.89 8.85 14.85
CA ASP A 159 19.24 8.52 16.12
C ASP A 159 18.81 7.04 16.28
N VAL A 160 19.47 6.10 15.60
CA VAL A 160 19.71 4.85 16.32
C VAL A 160 20.84 5.18 17.27
N SER A 161 20.56 5.19 18.57
CA SER A 161 21.60 5.22 19.58
C SER A 161 22.68 4.23 19.13
N LEU A 162 23.85 4.73 18.72
CA LEU A 162 25.00 3.90 18.35
C LEU A 162 25.39 2.96 19.50
N ASP A 163 24.83 3.20 20.68
CA ASP A 163 24.92 2.36 21.85
C ASP A 163 23.91 1.22 21.90
N ASP A 164 23.05 0.92 20.92
CA ASP A 164 22.35 -0.39 20.89
C ASP A 164 21.92 -0.94 19.51
N LEU A 165 22.70 -0.63 18.47
CA LEU A 165 22.45 -1.09 17.10
C LEU A 165 22.29 -2.63 16.98
N ALA A 166 23.01 -3.38 17.82
CA ALA A 166 22.94 -4.84 17.89
C ALA A 166 21.61 -5.33 18.47
N GLY A 167 21.11 -4.68 19.53
CA GLY A 167 19.81 -5.00 20.14
C GLY A 167 18.66 -4.71 19.20
N SER A 168 18.70 -3.54 18.54
CA SER A 168 17.69 -3.17 17.54
C SER A 168 17.68 -4.09 16.31
N LEU A 169 18.84 -4.55 15.84
CA LEU A 169 18.90 -5.53 14.75
C LEU A 169 18.26 -6.86 15.15
N GLU A 170 18.60 -7.38 16.31
CA GLU A 170 18.04 -8.62 16.83
C GLU A 170 16.51 -8.51 17.06
N GLU A 171 16.02 -7.37 17.55
CA GLU A 171 14.59 -7.09 17.68
C GLU A 171 13.90 -7.05 16.31
N GLU A 172 14.48 -6.39 15.31
CA GLU A 172 13.91 -6.31 13.96
C GLU A 172 13.90 -7.67 13.25
N MET A 173 14.93 -8.50 13.45
CA MET A 173 14.97 -9.87 12.93
C MET A 173 13.86 -10.72 13.54
N ARG A 174 13.66 -10.64 14.87
CA ARG A 174 12.57 -11.32 15.57
C ARG A 174 11.19 -10.83 15.09
N HIS A 175 11.05 -9.51 14.93
CA HIS A 175 9.83 -8.92 14.40
C HIS A 175 9.52 -9.41 12.98
N THR A 176 10.55 -9.55 12.14
CA THR A 176 10.42 -10.10 10.78
C THR A 176 9.96 -11.56 10.80
N GLU A 177 10.52 -12.39 11.70
CA GLU A 177 10.07 -13.77 11.90
C GLU A 177 8.59 -13.83 12.34
N GLU A 178 8.17 -12.96 13.27
CA GLU A 178 6.78 -12.88 13.71
C GLU A 178 5.82 -12.47 12.58
N LEU A 179 6.25 -11.55 11.70
CA LEU A 179 5.45 -11.14 10.54
C LEU A 179 5.30 -12.29 9.53
N ILE A 180 6.37 -13.04 9.30
CA ILE A 180 6.35 -14.22 8.43
C ILE A 180 5.43 -15.30 9.01
N ALA A 181 5.55 -15.60 10.31
CA ALA A 181 4.71 -16.58 10.98
C ALA A 181 3.22 -16.17 10.97
N ARG A 182 2.93 -14.88 11.17
CA ARG A 182 1.56 -14.34 11.05
C ARG A 182 1.01 -14.47 9.63
N ALA A 183 1.82 -14.21 8.62
CA ALA A 183 1.42 -14.36 7.23
C ALA A 183 1.11 -15.83 6.89
N GLU A 184 1.95 -16.76 7.33
CA GLU A 184 1.70 -18.19 7.16
C GLU A 184 0.41 -18.64 7.88
N ALA A 185 0.19 -18.17 9.11
CA ALA A 185 -1.07 -18.41 9.83
C ALA A 185 -2.28 -17.87 9.06
N ARG A 186 -2.19 -16.66 8.52
CA ARG A 186 -3.28 -16.06 7.75
C ARG A 186 -3.57 -16.84 6.47
N PHE A 187 -2.56 -17.38 5.78
CA PHE A 187 -2.79 -18.23 4.61
C PHE A 187 -3.50 -19.54 4.96
N ARG A 188 -3.15 -20.16 6.09
CA ARG A 188 -3.88 -21.35 6.58
C ARG A 188 -5.32 -21.03 6.95
N GLU A 189 -5.59 -19.89 7.58
CA GLU A 189 -6.95 -19.43 7.85
C GLU A 189 -7.74 -19.22 6.55
N LEU A 190 -7.18 -18.50 5.58
CA LEU A 190 -7.79 -18.28 4.27
C LEU A 190 -8.07 -19.59 3.53
N LEU A 191 -7.22 -20.61 3.72
CA LEU A 191 -7.42 -21.93 3.14
C LEU A 191 -8.65 -22.62 3.76
N GLU A 192 -8.80 -22.60 5.08
CA GLU A 192 -9.98 -23.14 5.75
C GLU A 192 -11.25 -22.35 5.39
N GLU A 193 -11.16 -21.01 5.32
CA GLU A 193 -12.24 -20.15 4.82
C GLU A 193 -12.63 -20.52 3.37
N SER A 194 -11.66 -20.80 2.50
CA SER A 194 -11.91 -21.20 1.10
C SER A 194 -12.60 -22.56 1.00
N LYS A 195 -12.20 -23.55 1.83
CA LYS A 195 -12.85 -24.87 1.90
C LYS A 195 -14.31 -24.79 2.32
N ALA A 196 -14.64 -23.85 3.21
CA ALA A 196 -16.02 -23.62 3.65
C ALA A 196 -16.88 -22.84 2.64
N SER A 197 -16.26 -21.99 1.80
CA SER A 197 -16.97 -21.03 0.94
C SER A 197 -16.94 -21.35 -0.56
N MET A 198 -16.03 -22.21 -1.02
CA MET A 198 -15.81 -22.51 -2.45
C MET A 198 -15.98 -24.01 -2.74
N THR A 199 -16.29 -24.34 -4.00
CA THR A 199 -16.43 -25.74 -4.46
C THR A 199 -15.86 -25.93 -5.87
N GLY A 200 -15.55 -27.18 -6.24
CA GLY A 200 -15.10 -27.53 -7.58
C GLY A 200 -13.74 -26.91 -7.96
N ILE A 201 -13.62 -26.46 -9.21
CA ILE A 201 -12.36 -25.94 -9.78
C ILE A 201 -11.89 -24.67 -9.05
N GLN A 202 -12.81 -23.83 -8.58
CA GLN A 202 -12.50 -22.60 -7.84
C GLN A 202 -11.74 -22.92 -6.55
N LEU A 203 -12.23 -23.91 -5.79
CA LEU A 203 -11.55 -24.38 -4.59
C LEU A 203 -10.17 -24.98 -4.91
N GLU A 204 -10.05 -25.73 -6.02
CA GLU A 204 -8.77 -26.33 -6.41
C GLU A 204 -7.71 -25.27 -6.72
N VAL A 205 -8.08 -24.22 -7.46
CA VAL A 205 -7.16 -23.12 -7.82
C VAL A 205 -6.81 -22.30 -6.58
N HIS A 206 -7.80 -21.93 -5.76
CA HIS A 206 -7.57 -21.17 -4.53
C HIS A 206 -6.69 -21.94 -3.53
N SER A 207 -6.95 -23.24 -3.35
CA SER A 207 -6.10 -24.11 -2.52
C SER A 207 -4.67 -24.10 -3.03
N LYS A 208 -4.44 -24.35 -4.32
CA LYS A 208 -3.08 -24.37 -4.89
C LYS A 208 -2.33 -23.06 -4.71
N ILE A 209 -3.00 -21.92 -4.87
CA ILE A 209 -2.39 -20.60 -4.64
C ILE A 209 -2.03 -20.43 -3.16
N LEU A 210 -2.96 -20.72 -2.25
CA LEU A 210 -2.74 -20.60 -0.81
C LEU A 210 -1.67 -21.56 -0.29
N ASP A 211 -1.65 -22.79 -0.81
CA ASP A 211 -0.62 -23.79 -0.54
C ASP A 211 0.75 -23.27 -1.01
N SER A 212 0.84 -22.75 -2.24
CA SER A 212 2.08 -22.16 -2.78
C SER A 212 2.55 -20.95 -1.97
N CYS A 213 1.63 -20.07 -1.55
CA CYS A 213 1.95 -18.92 -0.70
C CYS A 213 2.40 -19.35 0.70
N THR A 214 1.80 -20.40 1.26
CA THR A 214 2.20 -20.98 2.54
C THR A 214 3.61 -21.57 2.44
N GLU A 215 3.89 -22.39 1.42
CA GLU A 215 5.22 -22.95 1.16
C GLU A 215 6.28 -21.86 0.96
N LEU A 216 5.94 -20.81 0.20
CA LEU A 216 6.83 -19.66 0.00
C LEU A 216 7.15 -18.98 1.34
N MET A 217 6.15 -18.75 2.20
CA MET A 217 6.39 -18.16 3.52
C MET A 217 7.21 -19.05 4.43
N SER A 218 6.98 -20.38 4.42
CA SER A 218 7.80 -21.32 5.17
C SER A 218 9.26 -21.31 4.69
N ALA A 219 9.48 -21.21 3.37
CA ALA A 219 10.82 -21.09 2.80
C ALA A 219 11.50 -19.77 3.19
N ILE A 220 10.77 -18.65 3.19
CA ILE A 220 11.26 -17.36 3.65
C ILE A 220 11.58 -17.40 5.16
N ALA A 221 10.74 -18.05 5.98
CA ALA A 221 11.00 -18.23 7.40
C ALA A 221 12.32 -18.95 7.64
N LEU A 222 12.55 -20.06 6.93
CA LEU A 222 13.81 -20.80 7.00
C LEU A 222 14.99 -19.94 6.54
N LEU A 223 14.83 -19.16 5.46
CA LEU A 223 15.87 -18.26 4.97
C LEU A 223 16.24 -17.19 6.01
N VAL A 224 15.27 -16.61 6.71
CA VAL A 224 15.53 -15.61 7.77
C VAL A 224 16.30 -16.24 8.92
N VAL A 225 15.92 -17.45 9.36
CA VAL A 225 16.67 -18.21 10.38
C VAL A 225 18.11 -18.46 9.92
N LYS A 226 18.32 -18.93 8.67
CA LYS A 226 19.67 -19.15 8.13
C LYS A 226 20.47 -17.87 7.96
N SER A 227 19.83 -16.75 7.65
CA SER A 227 20.47 -15.44 7.61
C SER A 227 20.97 -15.01 8.99
N ARG A 228 20.21 -15.30 10.07
CA ARG A 228 20.65 -15.03 11.45
C ARG A 228 21.83 -15.90 11.86
N GLU A 229 21.76 -17.20 11.61
CA GLU A 229 22.88 -18.13 11.88
C GLU A 229 24.17 -17.64 11.19
N LEU A 230 24.07 -17.21 9.93
CA LEU A 230 25.21 -16.65 9.18
C LEU A 230 25.70 -15.31 9.77
N GLN A 231 24.81 -14.42 10.18
CA GLN A 231 25.19 -13.17 10.84
C GLN A 231 25.94 -13.46 12.15
N GLU A 232 25.47 -14.41 12.95
CA GLU A 232 26.14 -14.86 14.17
C GLU A 232 27.53 -15.46 13.89
N GLU A 233 27.66 -16.27 12.84
CA GLU A 233 28.95 -16.83 12.38
C GLU A 233 29.93 -15.72 12.00
N ILE A 234 29.51 -14.78 11.14
CA ILE A 234 30.34 -13.63 10.70
C ILE A 234 30.80 -12.81 11.90
N VAL A 235 29.92 -12.57 12.87
CA VAL A 235 30.26 -11.82 14.08
C VAL A 235 31.23 -12.62 14.96
N ASN A 236 31.00 -13.91 15.14
CA ASN A 236 31.83 -14.76 15.99
C ASN A 236 33.25 -14.92 15.45
N GLU A 237 33.40 -15.05 14.13
CA GLU A 237 34.70 -15.10 13.47
C GLU A 237 35.37 -13.72 13.38
N GLY A 238 34.58 -12.68 13.09
CA GLY A 238 35.09 -11.34 12.78
C GLY A 238 35.40 -10.46 13.99
N ARG A 239 34.80 -10.72 15.17
CA ARG A 239 34.91 -9.81 16.32
C ARG A 239 36.26 -9.84 17.02
N GLY A 240 37.04 -10.91 16.88
CA GLY A 240 38.28 -11.11 17.64
C GLY A 240 38.03 -11.00 19.15
N THR A 241 38.67 -10.04 19.81
CA THR A 241 38.48 -9.77 21.26
C THR A 241 37.34 -8.78 21.55
N ALA A 242 36.70 -8.21 20.53
CA ALA A 242 35.61 -7.24 20.70
C ALA A 242 34.30 -7.94 21.12
N THR A 243 33.42 -7.17 21.75
CA THR A 243 32.06 -7.63 22.03
C THR A 243 31.21 -7.61 20.75
N VAL A 244 30.12 -8.41 20.72
CA VAL A 244 29.15 -8.41 19.60
C VAL A 244 28.63 -7.01 19.30
N LYS A 245 28.34 -6.25 20.36
CA LYS A 245 27.85 -4.87 20.29
C LYS A 245 28.89 -3.92 19.66
N GLU A 246 30.14 -4.05 20.07
CA GLU A 246 31.24 -3.28 19.47
C GLU A 246 31.48 -3.65 18.01
N PHE A 247 31.32 -4.92 17.65
CA PHE A 247 31.47 -5.38 16.28
C PHE A 247 30.43 -4.73 15.36
N TYR A 248 29.15 -4.83 15.70
CA TYR A 248 28.08 -4.18 14.93
C TYR A 248 28.20 -2.65 14.89
N LYS A 249 28.73 -2.02 15.96
CA LYS A 249 29.01 -0.58 15.99
C LYS A 249 30.16 -0.18 15.06
N ARG A 250 31.23 -0.98 15.00
CA ARG A 250 32.36 -0.77 14.06
C ARG A 250 31.94 -0.99 12.60
N HIS A 251 31.03 -1.93 12.37
CA HIS A 251 30.50 -2.26 11.05
C HIS A 251 29.12 -1.64 10.79
N ASN A 252 28.91 -0.38 11.22
CA ASN A 252 27.60 0.28 11.20
C ASN A 252 26.86 0.24 9.85
N ARG A 253 27.55 0.51 8.72
CA ARG A 253 26.94 0.46 7.37
C ARG A 253 26.45 -0.93 6.99
N TRP A 254 27.13 -1.98 7.44
CA TRP A 254 26.71 -3.36 7.21
C TRP A 254 25.49 -3.69 8.08
N THR A 255 25.54 -3.34 9.37
CA THR A 255 24.42 -3.50 10.31
C THR A 255 23.16 -2.78 9.86
N GLU A 256 23.29 -1.55 9.34
CA GLU A 256 22.19 -0.78 8.74
C GLU A 256 21.61 -1.47 7.51
N GLY A 257 22.45 -2.05 6.67
CA GLY A 257 22.03 -2.84 5.51
C GLY A 257 21.22 -4.08 5.93
N LEU A 258 21.67 -4.80 6.96
CA LEU A 258 20.95 -5.95 7.52
C LEU A 258 19.58 -5.53 8.06
N PHE A 259 19.53 -4.45 8.83
CA PHE A 259 18.30 -3.90 9.40
C PHE A 259 17.31 -3.48 8.30
N SER A 260 17.77 -2.77 7.27
CA SER A 260 16.93 -2.35 6.15
C SER A 260 16.42 -3.52 5.32
N ALA A 261 17.23 -4.57 5.14
CA ALA A 261 16.82 -5.77 4.44
C ALA A 261 15.75 -6.53 5.22
N ALA A 262 15.94 -6.71 6.54
CA ALA A 262 14.95 -7.36 7.42
C ALA A 262 13.58 -6.68 7.34
N LYS A 263 13.56 -5.34 7.46
CA LYS A 263 12.34 -4.53 7.29
C LYS A 263 11.65 -4.76 5.95
N SER A 264 12.42 -4.83 4.87
CA SER A 264 11.89 -5.05 3.52
C SER A 264 11.24 -6.42 3.38
N VAL A 265 11.82 -7.45 4.00
CA VAL A 265 11.26 -8.80 4.04
C VAL A 265 9.94 -8.82 4.82
N GLY A 266 9.89 -8.21 6.01
CA GLY A 266 8.67 -8.10 6.80
C GLY A 266 7.54 -7.34 6.09
N ALA A 267 7.88 -6.24 5.39
CA ALA A 267 6.92 -5.51 4.57
C ALA A 267 6.41 -6.34 3.38
N GLY A 268 7.29 -7.09 2.72
CA GLY A 268 6.92 -8.01 1.64
C GLY A 268 5.96 -9.10 2.09
N ALA A 269 6.17 -9.67 3.29
CA ALA A 269 5.28 -10.65 3.90
C ALA A 269 3.85 -10.09 4.07
N ASN A 270 3.71 -8.89 4.64
CA ASN A 270 2.42 -8.22 4.80
C ASN A 270 1.74 -7.91 3.46
N LEU A 271 2.51 -7.45 2.47
CA LEU A 271 1.99 -7.18 1.13
C LEU A 271 1.46 -8.46 0.47
N LEU A 272 2.18 -9.57 0.60
CA LEU A 272 1.73 -10.86 0.06
C LEU A 272 0.42 -11.30 0.71
N VAL A 273 0.29 -11.15 2.03
CA VAL A 273 -0.96 -11.41 2.75
C VAL A 273 -2.11 -10.57 2.22
N TYR A 274 -1.88 -9.28 2.03
CA TYR A 274 -2.88 -8.36 1.50
C TYR A 274 -3.37 -8.78 0.11
N VAL A 275 -2.44 -9.04 -0.82
CA VAL A 275 -2.76 -9.41 -2.21
C VAL A 275 -3.55 -10.73 -2.26
N VAL A 276 -3.11 -11.73 -1.50
CA VAL A 276 -3.77 -13.05 -1.47
C VAL A 276 -5.11 -12.99 -0.75
N SER A 277 -5.26 -12.18 0.30
CA SER A 277 -6.55 -11.94 0.96
C SER A 277 -7.56 -11.29 0.02
N CYS A 278 -7.12 -10.31 -0.78
CA CYS A 278 -7.94 -9.72 -1.82
C CYS A 278 -8.35 -10.73 -2.90
N PHE A 279 -7.48 -11.69 -3.22
CA PHE A 279 -7.79 -12.75 -4.17
C PHE A 279 -8.81 -13.75 -3.60
N SER A 280 -8.62 -14.19 -2.35
CA SER A 280 -9.43 -15.22 -1.68
C SER A 280 -10.82 -14.75 -1.26
N CYS A 281 -11.03 -13.45 -1.13
CA CYS A 281 -12.36 -12.90 -1.02
C CYS A 281 -13.11 -13.28 -2.31
N VAL A 282 -14.22 -14.03 -2.19
CA VAL A 282 -15.13 -14.60 -3.23
C VAL A 282 -15.69 -13.54 -4.21
N PHE A 283 -15.17 -12.33 -4.15
CA PHE A 283 -15.41 -11.25 -5.08
C PHE A 283 -14.64 -11.30 -6.41
N CYS A 284 -13.69 -12.22 -6.62
CA CYS A 284 -12.85 -12.18 -7.83
C CYS A 284 -13.35 -13.03 -9.02
N GLU A 285 -13.89 -14.24 -8.82
CA GLU A 285 -13.96 -15.19 -9.95
C GLU A 285 -15.17 -15.12 -10.90
N ARG A 286 -16.28 -14.48 -10.53
CA ARG A 286 -17.26 -14.09 -11.57
C ARG A 286 -16.97 -12.69 -12.15
N LEU A 287 -15.94 -12.00 -11.65
CA LEU A 287 -15.62 -10.59 -11.95
C LEU A 287 -14.77 -10.31 -13.17
N HIS A 288 -14.32 -11.35 -13.87
CA HIS A 288 -13.44 -11.09 -15.01
C HIS A 288 -14.16 -10.56 -16.25
N ILE A 289 -15.47 -10.80 -16.42
CA ILE A 289 -16.19 -10.30 -17.62
C ILE A 289 -17.58 -9.70 -17.30
N HIS A 290 -18.27 -10.10 -16.23
CA HIS A 290 -19.68 -9.72 -16.03
C HIS A 290 -20.02 -8.91 -14.77
N TYR A 291 -19.04 -8.55 -13.93
CA TYR A 291 -19.31 -8.29 -12.51
C TYR A 291 -18.70 -6.98 -11.98
N LEU A 292 -18.08 -6.19 -12.85
CA LEU A 292 -18.03 -4.73 -12.66
C LEU A 292 -19.43 -4.10 -12.73
N HIS A 293 -20.45 -4.82 -13.21
CA HIS A 293 -21.78 -4.26 -13.53
C HIS A 293 -22.91 -4.62 -12.55
N GLU A 294 -22.83 -5.69 -11.74
CA GLU A 294 -23.93 -6.10 -10.84
C GLU A 294 -23.61 -6.05 -9.33
N ARG A 295 -22.35 -5.85 -8.92
CA ARG A 295 -21.97 -5.86 -7.49
C ARG A 295 -22.28 -4.59 -6.70
N VAL A 296 -22.41 -3.47 -7.39
CA VAL A 296 -22.95 -2.24 -6.83
C VAL A 296 -24.44 -2.41 -6.46
N ILE A 297 -25.17 -3.34 -7.09
CA ILE A 297 -26.61 -3.50 -6.88
C ILE A 297 -26.95 -4.53 -5.78
N ALA A 298 -26.12 -5.57 -5.57
CA ALA A 298 -26.43 -6.62 -4.60
C ALA A 298 -26.00 -6.31 -3.14
N GLN A 299 -24.96 -5.49 -2.92
CA GLN A 299 -24.56 -5.08 -1.57
C GLN A 299 -25.58 -4.12 -0.91
N SER A 300 -26.49 -3.53 -1.68
CA SER A 300 -27.61 -2.73 -1.16
C SER A 300 -28.79 -3.57 -0.66
N LEU A 301 -28.82 -4.89 -0.84
CA LEU A 301 -30.02 -5.72 -0.59
C LEU A 301 -29.89 -6.81 0.48
N CYS A 302 -28.70 -7.05 1.06
CA CYS A 302 -28.54 -8.03 2.16
C CYS A 302 -28.41 -7.44 3.57
N LEU A 303 -28.49 -6.11 3.75
CA LEU A 303 -28.60 -5.47 5.08
C LEU A 303 -30.03 -5.21 5.54
N VAL A 304 -31.04 -5.75 4.84
CA VAL A 304 -32.42 -5.70 5.30
C VAL A 304 -33.02 -7.08 5.23
N LYS A 305 -33.22 -7.72 6.39
CA LYS A 305 -34.48 -8.42 6.74
C LYS A 305 -34.53 -8.88 8.21
N PRO A 306 -35.73 -9.17 8.75
CA PRO A 306 -36.34 -8.35 9.80
C PRO A 306 -36.50 -9.08 11.13
N ASN A 307 -36.46 -8.32 12.22
CA ASN A 307 -37.38 -8.36 13.36
C ASN A 307 -37.11 -7.16 14.27
#